data_AF-A0A8T3LJF9-F1
#
_entry.id   AF-A0A8T3LJF9-F1
#
_cell.length_a   1.000
_cell.length_b   1.000
_cell.length_c   1.000
_cell.angle_alpha   90.00
_cell.angle_beta   90.00
_cell.angle_gamma   90.00
#
_symmetry.space_group_name_H-M   'P 1'
#
loop_
_entity.id
_entity.type
_entity.pdbx_description
1 polymer ?
#
loop_
_entity_poly.entity_id
_entity_poly.type
_entity_poly.pdbx_seq_one_letter_code
_entity_poly.pdbx_strand_id
1 'polypeptide(L)'
;VEGIATAAQTLGQRTLSPEDLRMLVEDKFVDALRATAAQMTMHELQDTRENFVQGVQNTVAEDLSKNGLELESVSLTNFNQTSKEHFNPNNAFDAEGLTKLT
;
A
#
# COMPACT_ATOMS: atom_id res chain seq x y z
N VAL A 1 -21.13 12.30 11.86
CA VAL A 1 -21.11 13.76 11.61
C VAL A 1 -19.75 14.39 11.91
N GLU A 2 -19.04 13.97 12.97
CA GLU A 2 -17.68 14.47 13.28
C GLU A 2 -16.64 14.14 12.19
N GLY A 3 -16.65 12.93 11.62
CA GLY A 3 -15.72 12.56 10.54
C GLY A 3 -15.80 13.45 9.29
N ILE A 4 -16.98 14.01 8.99
CA ILE A 4 -17.19 14.90 7.83
C ILE A 4 -16.53 16.26 8.09
N ALA A 5 -16.61 16.78 9.32
CA ALA A 5 -16.00 18.05 9.69
C ALA A 5 -14.47 17.97 9.76
N THR A 6 -13.92 16.86 10.28
CA THR A 6 -12.48 16.59 10.32
C THR A 6 -11.90 16.41 8.91
N ALA A 7 -12.59 15.63 8.05
CA ALA A 7 -12.22 15.48 6.64
C ALA A 7 -12.23 16.84 5.91
N ALA A 8 -13.25 17.67 6.11
CA ALA A 8 -13.34 18.99 5.47
C ALA A 8 -12.21 19.96 5.86
N GLN A 9 -11.72 19.92 7.11
CA GLN A 9 -10.62 20.78 7.56
C GLN A 9 -9.23 20.33 7.07
N THR A 10 -8.98 19.02 6.99
CA THR A 10 -7.68 18.49 6.57
C THR A 10 -7.57 18.34 5.04
N LEU A 11 -8.69 18.10 4.35
CA LEU A 11 -8.72 17.78 2.92
C LEU A 11 -9.23 18.94 2.05
N GLY A 12 -9.87 19.98 2.62
CA GLY A 12 -10.66 20.95 1.86
C GLY A 12 -9.95 21.74 0.75
N GLN A 13 -8.66 22.06 0.89
CA GLN A 13 -7.88 22.65 -0.22
C GLN A 13 -7.26 21.59 -1.14
N ARG A 14 -6.94 20.41 -0.61
CA ARG A 14 -6.28 19.31 -1.35
C ARG A 14 -7.26 18.49 -2.20
N THR A 15 -8.56 18.55 -1.92
CA THR A 15 -9.63 17.93 -2.75
C THR A 15 -9.92 18.69 -4.04
N LEU A 16 -9.42 19.93 -4.18
CA LEU A 16 -9.67 20.77 -5.36
C LEU A 16 -8.76 20.44 -6.54
N SER A 17 -7.72 19.64 -6.30
CA SER A 17 -6.78 19.16 -7.31
C SER A 17 -6.78 17.61 -7.31
N PRO A 18 -7.13 16.97 -8.44
CA PRO A 18 -7.02 15.52 -8.58
C PRO A 18 -5.63 14.99 -8.24
N GLU A 19 -4.58 15.79 -8.48
CA GLU A 19 -3.19 15.42 -8.20
C GLU A 19 -2.89 15.34 -6.69
N ASP A 20 -3.44 16.26 -5.90
CA ASP A 20 -3.24 16.29 -4.46
C ASP A 20 -4.03 15.17 -3.76
N LEU A 21 -5.21 14.84 -4.27
CA LEU A 21 -5.98 13.66 -3.87
C LEU A 21 -5.23 12.37 -4.20
N ARG A 22 -4.66 12.28 -5.41
CA ARG A 22 -3.86 11.13 -5.82
C ARG A 22 -2.68 10.91 -4.88
N MET A 23 -1.91 11.95 -4.58
CA MET A 23 -0.77 11.85 -3.64
C MET A 23 -1.21 11.39 -2.24
N LEU A 24 -2.30 11.96 -1.72
CA LEU A 24 -2.84 11.58 -0.40
C LEU A 24 -3.25 10.12 -0.30
N VAL A 25 -3.82 9.58 -1.38
CA VAL A 25 -4.27 8.20 -1.45
C VAL A 25 -3.10 7.25 -1.73
N GLU A 26 -2.16 7.64 -2.58
CA GLU A 26 -1.01 6.83 -2.99
C GLU A 26 -0.12 6.45 -1.79
N ASP A 27 0.21 7.41 -0.92
CA ASP A 27 1.02 7.14 0.28
C ASP A 27 0.35 6.08 1.18
N LYS A 28 -0.98 6.18 1.35
CA LYS A 28 -1.76 5.21 2.15
C LYS A 28 -1.78 3.83 1.55
N PHE A 29 -1.89 3.73 0.23
CA PHE A 29 -1.81 2.45 -0.48
C PHE A 29 -0.42 1.83 -0.32
N VAL A 30 0.63 2.63 -0.46
CA VAL A 30 2.02 2.16 -0.30
C VAL A 30 2.25 1.64 1.12
N ASP A 31 1.77 2.35 2.13
CA ASP A 31 1.90 1.92 3.53
C ASP A 31 1.12 0.62 3.80
N ALA A 32 -0.12 0.51 3.32
CA ALA A 32 -0.92 -0.71 3.45
C ALA A 32 -0.28 -1.91 2.74
N LEU A 33 0.27 -1.70 1.53
CA LEU A 33 1.00 -2.72 0.78
C LEU A 33 2.22 -3.21 1.57
N ARG A 34 3.03 -2.30 2.12
CA ARG A 34 4.22 -2.67 2.90
C ARG A 34 3.85 -3.38 4.20
N ALA A 35 2.86 -2.88 4.92
CA ALA A 35 2.42 -3.48 6.19
C ALA A 35 1.90 -4.90 5.99
N THR A 36 1.09 -5.13 4.95
CA THR A 36 0.57 -6.46 4.62
C THR A 36 1.68 -7.39 4.15
N ALA A 37 2.60 -6.89 3.29
CA ALA A 37 3.71 -7.68 2.78
C ALA A 37 4.70 -8.10 3.88
N ALA A 38 4.90 -7.25 4.89
CA ALA A 38 5.80 -7.56 6.01
C ALA A 38 5.31 -8.72 6.90
N GLN A 39 4.02 -9.06 6.85
CA GLN A 39 3.44 -10.17 7.61
C GLN A 39 3.50 -11.52 6.88
N MET A 40 3.98 -11.52 5.63
CA MET A 40 3.96 -12.69 4.75
C MET A 40 5.36 -12.95 4.20
N THR A 41 5.71 -14.22 4.07
CA THR A 41 6.90 -14.63 3.31
C THR A 41 6.65 -14.53 1.80
N MET A 42 7.72 -14.50 1.00
CA MET A 42 7.58 -14.51 -0.47
C MET A 42 6.80 -15.72 -0.98
N HIS A 43 6.97 -16.89 -0.36
CA HIS A 43 6.25 -18.10 -0.74
C HIS A 43 4.76 -17.97 -0.45
N GLU A 44 4.39 -17.48 0.74
CA GLU A 44 2.99 -17.23 1.11
C GLU A 44 2.32 -16.20 0.18
N LEU A 45 3.05 -15.16 -0.25
CA LEU A 45 2.51 -14.17 -1.19
C LEU A 45 2.24 -14.77 -2.59
N GLN A 46 3.09 -15.70 -3.03
CA GLN A 46 2.90 -16.41 -4.30
C GLN A 46 1.69 -17.36 -4.22
N ASP A 47 1.57 -18.10 -3.11
CA ASP A 47 0.54 -19.14 -2.93
C ASP A 47 -0.83 -18.55 -2.53
N THR A 48 -0.84 -17.39 -1.86
CA THR A 48 -2.06 -16.78 -1.30
C THR A 48 -2.24 -15.31 -1.72
N ARG A 49 -2.03 -15.04 -3.01
CA ARG A 49 -2.18 -13.70 -3.59
C ARG A 49 -3.52 -13.02 -3.28
N GLU A 50 -4.62 -13.79 -3.23
CA GLU A 50 -5.94 -13.27 -2.85
C GLU A 50 -5.97 -12.75 -1.41
N ASN A 51 -5.34 -13.46 -0.46
CA ASN A 51 -5.26 -13.03 0.94
C ASN A 51 -4.46 -11.74 1.08
N PHE A 52 -3.37 -11.60 0.33
CA PHE A 52 -2.61 -10.35 0.28
C PHE A 52 -3.47 -9.19 -0.21
N VAL A 53 -4.18 -9.36 -1.34
CA VAL A 53 -5.08 -8.34 -1.88
C VAL A 53 -6.17 -7.96 -0.87
N GLN A 54 -6.77 -8.95 -0.22
CA GLN A 54 -7.80 -8.71 0.79
C GLN A 54 -7.26 -7.95 2.00
N GLY A 55 -6.06 -8.29 2.48
CA GLY A 55 -5.40 -7.59 3.58
C GLY A 55 -5.11 -6.12 3.26
N VAL A 56 -4.61 -5.86 2.06
CA VAL A 56 -4.39 -4.49 1.56
C VAL A 56 -5.71 -3.75 1.44
N GLN A 57 -6.74 -4.36 0.85
CA GLN A 57 -8.06 -3.76 0.68
C GLN A 57 -8.68 -3.37 2.03
N ASN A 58 -8.63 -4.25 3.02
CA ASN A 58 -9.17 -3.99 4.35
C ASN A 58 -8.46 -2.81 5.02
N THR A 59 -7.12 -2.78 4.95
CA THR A 59 -6.30 -1.73 5.55
C THR A 59 -6.58 -0.37 4.90
N VAL A 60 -6.61 -0.33 3.56
CA VAL A 60 -6.86 0.91 2.82
C VAL A 60 -8.29 1.39 2.99
N ALA A 61 -9.29 0.49 2.98
CA ALA A 61 -10.70 0.86 3.14
C ALA A 61 -10.96 1.55 4.48
N GLU A 62 -10.40 1.03 5.58
CA GLU A 62 -10.51 1.67 6.89
C GLU A 62 -9.95 3.10 6.86
N ASP A 63 -8.79 3.26 6.23
CA ASP A 63 -8.07 4.54 6.22
C ASP A 63 -8.67 5.58 5.28
N LEU A 64 -9.22 5.16 4.15
CA LEU A 64 -9.99 6.01 3.24
C LEU A 64 -11.30 6.48 3.87
N SER A 65 -11.99 5.59 4.62
CA SER A 65 -13.25 5.94 5.28
C SER A 65 -13.11 7.09 6.30
N LYS A 66 -11.97 7.15 7.01
CA LYS A 66 -11.63 8.26 7.93
C LYS A 66 -11.50 9.61 7.22
N ASN A 67 -11.25 9.58 5.91
CA ASN A 67 -11.11 10.74 5.03
C ASN A 67 -12.37 11.00 4.19
N GLY A 68 -13.46 10.26 4.43
CA GLY A 68 -14.70 10.37 3.65
C GLY A 68 -14.59 9.82 2.23
N LEU A 69 -13.60 8.95 1.97
CA LEU A 69 -13.40 8.30 0.69
C LEU A 69 -13.88 6.83 0.77
N GLU A 70 -14.50 6.34 -0.30
CA GLU A 70 -14.93 4.95 -0.42
C GLU A 70 -14.03 4.21 -1.40
N LEU A 71 -13.60 3.02 -1.02
CA LEU A 71 -12.77 2.15 -1.86
C LEU A 71 -13.67 1.29 -2.74
N GLU A 72 -13.62 1.49 -4.06
CA GLU A 72 -14.44 0.72 -5.01
C GLU A 72 -13.85 -0.68 -5.27
N SER A 73 -12.57 -0.76 -5.62
CA SER A 73 -11.90 -2.04 -5.86
C SER A 73 -10.37 -1.92 -5.72
N VAL A 74 -9.73 -3.06 -5.47
CA VAL A 74 -8.27 -3.21 -5.49
C VAL A 74 -7.93 -4.42 -6.35
N SER A 75 -6.97 -4.26 -7.26
CA SER A 75 -6.46 -5.34 -8.09
C SER A 75 -4.95 -5.36 -8.08
N LEU A 76 -4.34 -6.54 -7.91
CA LEU A 76 -2.89 -6.70 -8.02
C LEU A 76 -2.53 -7.06 -9.47
N THR A 77 -1.89 -6.15 -10.20
CA THR A 77 -1.52 -6.34 -11.60
C THR A 77 -0.32 -7.26 -11.76
N ASN A 78 0.75 -7.04 -11.01
CA ASN A 78 1.96 -7.86 -11.08
C ASN A 78 2.58 -8.06 -9.69
N PHE A 79 3.10 -9.25 -9.44
CA PHE A 79 3.81 -9.60 -8.21
C PHE A 79 4.92 -10.58 -8.57
N ASN A 80 6.10 -10.04 -8.81
CA ASN A 80 7.31 -10.82 -9.09
C ASN A 80 8.41 -10.35 -8.14
N GLN A 81 9.27 -11.29 -7.76
CA GLN A 81 10.52 -10.95 -7.09
C GLN A 81 11.32 -9.97 -7.96
N THR A 82 11.82 -8.89 -7.35
CA THR A 82 12.76 -7.97 -8.00
C THR A 82 13.96 -8.74 -8.56
N SER A 83 14.36 -8.47 -9.80
CA SER A 83 15.55 -9.08 -10.38
C SER A 83 16.80 -8.76 -9.56
N LYS A 84 17.78 -9.67 -9.52
CA LYS A 84 19.05 -9.48 -8.80
C LYS A 84 19.76 -8.17 -9.20
N GLU A 85 19.68 -7.77 -10.47
CA GLU A 85 20.27 -6.51 -10.98
C GLU A 85 19.69 -5.22 -10.37
N HIS A 86 18.52 -5.29 -9.73
CA HIS A 86 17.84 -4.14 -9.15
C HIS A 86 17.96 -4.07 -7.62
N PHE A 87 18.63 -5.03 -6.97
CA PHE A 87 18.90 -4.94 -5.54
C PHE A 87 20.00 -3.92 -5.24
N ASN A 88 19.75 -3.03 -4.29
CA ASN A 88 20.76 -2.11 -3.80
C ASN A 88 21.46 -2.70 -2.56
N PRO A 89 22.73 -3.14 -2.63
CA PRO A 89 23.44 -3.73 -1.48
C PRO A 89 23.65 -2.74 -0.32
N ASN A 90 23.44 -1.44 -0.54
CA ASN A 90 23.51 -0.42 0.51
C ASN A 90 22.15 -0.17 1.19
N ASN A 91 21.05 -0.76 0.70
CA ASN A 91 19.75 -0.76 1.37
C ASN A 91 19.66 -2.03 2.24
N ALA A 92 19.36 -1.87 3.52
CA ALA A 92 19.34 -2.98 4.48
C ALA A 92 18.36 -4.10 4.10
N PHE A 93 17.18 -3.76 3.55
CA PHE A 93 16.19 -4.76 3.12
C PHE A 93 16.64 -5.51 1.87
N ASP A 94 17.21 -4.80 0.89
CA ASP A 94 17.72 -5.41 -0.33
C ASP A 94 18.95 -6.30 -0.04
N ALA A 95 19.83 -5.88 0.87
CA ALA A 95 21.00 -6.64 1.28
C ALA A 95 20.61 -7.96 1.99
N GLU A 96 19.60 -7.93 2.86
CA GLU A 96 19.04 -9.14 3.49
C GLU A 96 18.35 -10.05 2.45
N GLY A 97 17.65 -9.44 1.47
CA GLY A 97 17.06 -10.16 0.35
C GLY A 97 18.10 -10.89 -0.50
N LEU A 98 19.23 -10.25 -0.81
CA LEU A 98 20.34 -10.85 -1.55
C LEU A 98 20.96 -12.04 -0.83
N THR A 99 21.13 -11.97 0.49
CA THR A 99 21.73 -13.07 1.29
C THR A 99 20.85 -14.31 1.32
N LYS A 100 19.53 -14.18 1.22
CA LYS A 100 18.59 -15.31 1.18
C LYS A 100 18.54 -16.00 -0.20
N LEU A 101 19.13 -15.40 -1.25
CA LEU A 101 19.08 -15.87 -2.64
C LEU A 101 20.40 -16.49 -3.15
N THR A 102 21.39 -16.64 -2.28
CA THR A 102 22.73 -17.18 -2.55
C THR A 102 23.05 -18.28 -1.55
#